data_AF-A0A7C5H2V5-F1
#
_entry.id   AF-A0A7C5H2V5-F1
#
_cell.length_a   1.000
_cell.length_b   1.000
_cell.length_c   1.000
_cell.angle_alpha   90.00
_cell.angle_beta   90.00
_cell.angle_gamma   90.00
#
_symmetry.space_group_name_H-M   'P 1'
#
loop_
_entity.id
_entity.type
_entity.pdbx_description
1 polymer ?
#
loop_
_entity_poly.entity_id
_entity_poly.type
_entity_poly.pdbx_seq_one_letter_code
_entity_poly.pdbx_strand_id
1 'polypeptide(L)'
;MCGPAEQVDIVPRVEIGSVSIEELTGVISSGIRWLSEKQSAEGFWGGFLQSNSCMEAEWILAMHFLGVRGDPKLPGVVKAILNEQRADGSWEVYYDAPEGDINATVECYAALRCAGFKPDDEPLRRARTWILEHGGLSRIRNFTKYWLALIGEWPWDSTPAVPPELIFLPRWFPLNIYWFASWARATIIPISILSALRPVRPLPPESRLDELFPQGRQNFKHKIAKRGRGLGPTFFVLGERLCTYYTKSPFHPLRETAIRLCVEWIIRHQDWDGAWGGIQPPWIYSLMALNAVGYPITHPVLQKGLDAWNHHWSYKRGEAIYLQASESPVWDTLLILQALLDCGETFETFSGMRKAVEWVLSKQIFTPGDWSYTVKGVECGGW
;
A
#
# COMPACT_ATOMS: atom_id res chain seq x y z
N MET A 1 -19.15 -0.03 -41.16
CA MET A 1 -20.00 1.15 -40.90
C MET A 1 -20.20 1.25 -39.40
N CYS A 2 -19.37 2.05 -38.73
CA CYS A 2 -19.58 2.39 -37.32
C CYS A 2 -20.66 3.47 -37.27
N GLY A 3 -21.69 3.27 -36.43
CA GLY A 3 -22.71 4.28 -36.17
C GLY A 3 -22.11 5.52 -35.49
N PRO A 4 -22.80 6.67 -35.53
CA PRO A 4 -22.34 7.88 -34.87
C PRO A 4 -22.28 7.65 -33.36
N ALA A 5 -21.18 8.10 -32.74
CA ALA A 5 -20.99 8.03 -31.30
C ALA A 5 -22.03 8.93 -30.60
N GLU A 6 -22.80 8.37 -29.68
CA GLU A 6 -23.62 9.14 -28.76
C GLU A 6 -22.73 10.05 -27.93
N GLN A 7 -23.08 11.33 -27.93
CA GLN A 7 -22.46 12.37 -27.13
C GLN A 7 -22.82 12.10 -25.67
N VAL A 8 -21.89 11.54 -24.89
CA VAL A 8 -22.04 11.44 -23.44
C VAL A 8 -22.01 12.86 -22.89
N ASP A 9 -23.07 13.28 -22.19
CA ASP A 9 -23.15 14.58 -21.52
C ASP A 9 -22.05 14.68 -20.46
N ILE A 10 -20.94 15.29 -20.84
CA ILE A 10 -19.85 15.66 -19.94
C ILE A 10 -20.34 16.86 -19.14
N VAL A 11 -20.64 16.61 -17.86
CA VAL A 11 -20.77 17.55 -16.72
C VAL A 11 -21.66 18.79 -16.98
N PRO A 12 -22.74 19.03 -16.22
CA PRO A 12 -23.54 20.23 -16.40
C PRO A 12 -22.64 21.47 -16.32
N ARG A 13 -22.63 22.28 -17.40
CA ARG A 13 -22.02 23.61 -17.37
C ARG A 13 -22.74 24.39 -16.28
N VAL A 14 -22.05 24.59 -15.16
CA VAL A 14 -22.48 25.55 -14.15
C VAL A 14 -22.53 26.91 -14.86
N GLU A 15 -23.72 27.54 -14.91
CA GLU A 15 -23.83 28.94 -15.27
C GLU A 15 -23.12 29.75 -14.18
N ILE A 16 -21.83 30.01 -14.39
CA ILE A 16 -21.07 30.91 -13.54
C ILE A 16 -21.65 32.30 -13.82
N GLY A 17 -22.39 32.87 -12.85
CA GLY A 17 -22.78 34.28 -12.89
C GLY A 17 -21.55 35.17 -13.06
N SER A 18 -21.72 36.44 -13.41
CA SER A 18 -20.57 37.35 -13.57
C SER A 18 -19.82 37.52 -12.25
N VAL A 19 -18.65 36.89 -12.10
CA VAL A 19 -17.74 37.09 -10.96
C VAL A 19 -16.92 38.35 -11.21
N SER A 20 -16.87 39.26 -10.24
CA SER A 20 -16.04 40.47 -10.35
C SER A 20 -14.55 40.15 -10.18
N ILE A 21 -13.68 41.01 -10.73
CA ILE A 21 -12.22 40.87 -10.58
C ILE A 21 -11.85 41.03 -9.09
N GLU A 22 -12.55 41.89 -8.37
CA GLU A 22 -12.37 42.13 -6.94
C GLU A 22 -12.68 40.88 -6.11
N GLU A 23 -13.79 40.19 -6.38
CA GLU A 23 -14.14 38.94 -5.71
C GLU A 23 -13.11 37.84 -5.99
N LEU A 24 -12.70 37.68 -7.26
CA LEU A 24 -11.69 36.70 -7.63
C LEU A 24 -10.35 36.97 -6.93
N THR A 25 -9.93 38.23 -6.89
CA THR A 25 -8.70 38.67 -6.21
C THR A 25 -8.78 38.39 -4.71
N GLY A 26 -9.93 38.64 -4.08
CA GLY A 26 -10.17 38.34 -2.67
C GLY A 26 -10.07 36.85 -2.35
N VAL A 27 -10.59 35.99 -3.22
CA VAL A 27 -10.52 34.53 -3.08
C VAL A 27 -9.08 34.03 -3.24
N ILE A 28 -8.35 34.49 -4.26
CA ILE A 28 -6.92 34.15 -4.47
C ILE A 28 -6.10 34.55 -3.24
N SER A 29 -6.26 35.79 -2.77
CA SER A 29 -5.57 36.30 -1.58
C SER A 29 -5.85 35.45 -0.33
N SER A 30 -7.07 34.93 -0.20
CA SER A 30 -7.44 34.03 0.90
C SER A 30 -6.76 32.67 0.77
N GLY A 31 -6.64 32.12 -0.43
CA GLY A 31 -5.90 30.89 -0.70
C GLY A 31 -4.41 31.02 -0.38
N ILE A 32 -3.78 32.13 -0.77
CA ILE A 32 -2.38 32.44 -0.45
C ILE A 32 -2.17 32.55 1.06
N ARG A 33 -3.07 33.24 1.77
CA ARG A 33 -3.01 33.32 3.24
C ARG A 33 -3.09 31.93 3.87
N TRP A 34 -4.02 31.09 3.41
CA TRP A 34 -4.14 29.72 3.89
C TRP A 34 -2.86 28.91 3.65
N LEU A 35 -2.21 29.03 2.47
CA LEU A 35 -0.93 28.39 2.20
C LEU A 35 0.16 28.88 3.17
N SER A 36 0.22 30.17 3.48
CA SER A 36 1.16 30.69 4.48
C SER A 36 0.93 30.10 5.87
N GLU A 37 -0.34 29.88 6.26
CA GLU A 37 -0.70 29.28 7.55
C GLU A 37 -0.42 27.77 7.62
N LYS A 38 -0.39 27.09 6.46
CA LYS A 38 -0.17 25.64 6.36
C LYS A 38 1.27 25.24 6.05
N GLN A 39 2.17 26.21 5.86
CA GLN A 39 3.58 25.92 5.69
C GLN A 39 4.15 25.33 6.98
N SER A 40 4.89 24.24 6.89
CA SER A 40 5.61 23.66 8.03
C SER A 40 6.70 24.62 8.54
N ALA A 41 7.13 24.42 9.78
CA ALA A 41 8.24 25.18 10.36
C ALA A 41 9.55 25.04 9.57
N GLU A 42 9.76 23.90 8.91
CA GLU A 42 10.90 23.62 8.03
C GLU A 42 10.78 24.24 6.63
N GLY A 43 9.60 24.76 6.26
CA GLY A 43 9.38 25.48 5.01
C GLY A 43 8.68 24.68 3.90
N PHE A 44 8.41 23.40 4.08
CA PHE A 44 7.66 22.60 3.11
C PHE A 44 6.16 22.56 3.40
N TRP A 45 5.38 22.10 2.43
CA TRP A 45 3.99 21.69 2.60
C TRP A 45 3.87 20.18 2.42
N GLY A 46 2.99 19.56 3.20
CA GLY A 46 2.64 18.15 3.07
C GLY A 46 1.21 17.92 3.55
N GLY A 47 0.36 17.44 2.65
CA GLY A 47 -1.00 17.03 2.97
C GLY A 47 -1.08 15.61 3.50
N PHE A 48 -2.24 15.23 4.03
CA PHE A 48 -2.56 13.82 4.24
C PHE A 48 -2.74 13.15 2.88
N LEU A 49 -1.88 12.19 2.54
CA LEU A 49 -2.05 11.37 1.35
C LEU A 49 -3.04 10.24 1.64
N GLN A 50 -4.33 10.58 1.55
CA GLN A 50 -5.41 9.64 1.76
C GLN A 50 -5.44 8.55 0.68
N SER A 51 -5.65 7.30 1.10
CA SER A 51 -5.84 6.16 0.21
C SER A 51 -7.10 5.38 0.59
N ASN A 52 -6.97 4.22 1.22
CA ASN A 52 -8.07 3.42 1.75
C ASN A 52 -7.63 2.64 3.01
N SER A 53 -8.59 2.06 3.71
CA SER A 53 -8.36 1.39 4.99
C SER A 53 -7.57 0.08 4.94
N CYS A 54 -7.13 -0.38 3.75
CA CYS A 54 -6.19 -1.50 3.67
C CYS A 54 -4.89 -1.18 4.42
N MET A 55 -4.41 0.06 4.37
CA MET A 55 -3.14 0.44 5.01
C MET A 55 -3.16 0.18 6.51
N GLU A 56 -4.23 0.63 7.17
CA GLU A 56 -4.49 0.42 8.60
C GLU A 56 -4.75 -1.06 8.92
N ALA A 57 -5.55 -1.74 8.10
CA ALA A 57 -5.88 -3.15 8.30
C ALA A 57 -4.63 -4.02 8.24
N GLU A 58 -3.81 -3.84 7.21
CA GLU A 58 -2.57 -4.56 6.99
C GLU A 58 -1.54 -4.28 8.09
N TRP A 59 -1.50 -3.08 8.68
CA TRP A 59 -0.66 -2.82 9.87
C TRP A 59 -1.06 -3.69 11.06
N ILE A 60 -2.35 -3.76 11.39
CA ILE A 60 -2.84 -4.59 12.50
C ILE A 60 -2.50 -6.06 12.25
N LEU A 61 -2.72 -6.55 11.04
CA LEU A 61 -2.39 -7.93 10.66
C LEU A 61 -0.88 -8.19 10.70
N ALA A 62 -0.06 -7.22 10.29
CA ALA A 62 1.39 -7.30 10.39
C ALA A 62 1.87 -7.35 11.84
N MET A 63 1.30 -6.53 12.73
CA MET A 63 1.68 -6.54 14.15
C MET A 63 1.37 -7.89 14.80
N HIS A 64 0.21 -8.48 14.49
CA HIS A 64 -0.11 -9.86 14.88
C HIS A 64 0.91 -10.85 14.30
N PHE A 65 1.17 -10.77 13.00
CA PHE A 65 2.15 -11.65 12.36
C PHE A 65 3.56 -11.45 12.92
N LEU A 66 3.96 -10.27 13.38
CA LEU A 66 5.28 -10.02 13.98
C LEU A 66 5.33 -10.39 15.46
N GLY A 67 4.17 -10.63 16.09
CA GLY A 67 4.06 -10.93 17.52
C GLY A 67 4.20 -9.68 18.40
N VAL A 68 3.97 -8.50 17.84
CA VAL A 68 3.97 -7.23 18.57
C VAL A 68 2.68 -7.15 19.38
N ARG A 69 2.81 -7.06 20.71
CA ARG A 69 1.69 -6.97 21.65
C ARG A 69 1.64 -5.58 22.25
N GLY A 70 0.43 -5.08 22.50
CA GLY A 70 0.23 -3.79 23.18
C GLY A 70 0.71 -2.59 22.38
N ASP A 71 0.58 -2.62 21.04
CA ASP A 71 0.85 -1.44 20.22
C ASP A 71 -0.05 -0.28 20.68
N PRO A 72 0.51 0.83 21.21
CA PRO A 72 -0.29 1.95 21.70
C PRO A 72 -1.12 2.63 20.61
N LYS A 73 -0.81 2.38 19.34
CA LYS A 73 -1.52 2.93 18.18
C LYS A 73 -2.80 2.17 17.85
N LEU A 74 -2.91 0.90 18.29
CA LEU A 74 -4.00 0.00 17.92
C LEU A 74 -5.40 0.63 18.10
N PRO A 75 -5.74 1.29 19.23
CA PRO A 75 -7.06 1.91 19.39
C PRO A 75 -7.34 2.99 18.34
N GLY A 76 -6.35 3.81 18.01
CA GLY A 76 -6.47 4.87 17.01
C GLY A 76 -6.57 4.33 15.58
N VAL A 77 -5.84 3.26 15.26
CA VAL A 77 -5.90 2.58 13.95
C VAL A 77 -7.23 1.86 13.77
N VAL A 78 -7.74 1.19 14.81
CA VAL A 78 -9.10 0.60 14.82
C VAL A 78 -10.15 1.69 14.60
N LYS A 79 -10.01 2.83 15.27
CA LYS A 79 -10.92 3.97 15.09
C LYS A 79 -10.89 4.51 13.66
N ALA A 80 -9.72 4.59 13.03
CA ALA A 80 -9.60 4.97 11.62
C ALA A 80 -10.37 4.01 10.71
N ILE A 81 -10.17 2.69 10.86
CA ILE A 81 -10.93 1.69 10.09
C ILE A 81 -12.44 1.86 10.30
N LEU A 82 -12.91 2.04 11.53
CA LEU A 82 -14.34 2.18 11.81
C LEU A 82 -14.95 3.48 11.25
N ASN A 83 -14.20 4.57 11.21
CA ASN A 83 -14.68 5.85 10.68
C ASN A 83 -14.91 5.80 9.16
N GLU A 84 -14.13 5.00 8.45
CA GLU A 84 -14.21 4.85 6.99
C GLU A 84 -15.20 3.75 6.56
N GLN A 85 -15.86 3.08 7.51
CA GLN A 85 -16.88 2.08 7.18
C GLN A 85 -18.14 2.76 6.63
N ARG A 86 -18.58 2.33 5.45
CA ARG A 86 -19.79 2.81 4.79
C ARG A 86 -21.04 2.30 5.50
N ALA A 87 -22.17 2.96 5.24
CA ALA A 87 -23.47 2.60 5.84
C ALA A 87 -23.92 1.16 5.51
N ASP A 88 -23.53 0.63 4.34
CA ASP A 88 -23.80 -0.75 3.93
C ASP A 88 -22.86 -1.78 4.58
N GLY A 89 -21.88 -1.32 5.37
CA GLY A 89 -20.90 -2.15 6.07
C GLY A 89 -19.59 -2.40 5.32
N SER A 90 -19.46 -1.89 4.09
CA SER A 90 -18.26 -2.06 3.27
C SER A 90 -17.22 -0.96 3.47
N TRP A 91 -16.04 -1.14 2.85
CA TRP A 91 -14.99 -0.13 2.74
C TRP A 91 -14.68 0.13 1.27
N GLU A 92 -14.34 1.37 0.94
CA GLU A 92 -14.02 1.81 -0.42
C GLU A 92 -12.51 1.74 -0.73
N VAL A 93 -12.18 1.80 -2.03
CA VAL A 93 -10.79 1.78 -2.52
C VAL A 93 -10.27 3.18 -2.88
N TYR A 94 -11.17 4.15 -3.07
CA TYR A 94 -10.90 5.58 -3.25
C TYR A 94 -12.06 6.40 -2.66
N TYR A 95 -11.80 7.69 -2.39
CA TYR A 95 -12.77 8.61 -1.81
C TYR A 95 -14.05 8.75 -2.66
N ASP A 96 -15.22 8.59 -2.03
CA ASP A 96 -16.53 8.67 -2.67
C ASP A 96 -16.73 7.61 -3.78
N ALA A 97 -16.14 6.42 -3.63
CA ALA A 97 -16.43 5.32 -4.54
C ALA A 97 -17.94 5.02 -4.55
N PRO A 98 -18.52 4.71 -5.74
CA PRO A 98 -19.95 4.43 -5.84
C PRO A 98 -20.34 3.17 -5.06
N GLU A 99 -19.43 2.21 -4.93
CA GLU A 99 -19.61 0.92 -4.24
C GLU A 99 -18.40 0.59 -3.38
N GLY A 100 -18.58 -0.31 -2.39
CA GLY A 100 -17.48 -0.87 -1.62
C GLY A 100 -16.59 -1.81 -2.42
N ASP A 101 -15.37 -2.04 -1.94
CA ASP A 101 -14.41 -3.00 -2.49
C ASP A 101 -14.33 -4.26 -1.63
N ILE A 102 -14.35 -5.43 -2.28
CA ILE A 102 -14.31 -6.74 -1.61
C ILE A 102 -13.00 -6.98 -0.85
N ASN A 103 -11.87 -6.44 -1.32
CA ASN A 103 -10.56 -6.66 -0.71
C ASN A 103 -10.41 -5.77 0.51
N ALA A 104 -10.70 -4.48 0.37
CA ALA A 104 -10.70 -3.54 1.48
C ALA A 104 -11.63 -4.02 2.61
N THR A 105 -12.85 -4.44 2.26
CA THR A 105 -13.83 -4.94 3.23
C THR A 105 -13.35 -6.21 3.94
N VAL A 106 -12.77 -7.17 3.22
CA VAL A 106 -12.25 -8.41 3.83
C VAL A 106 -11.00 -8.15 4.70
N GLU A 107 -10.08 -7.28 4.26
CA GLU A 107 -8.88 -6.94 5.03
C GLU A 107 -9.26 -6.18 6.32
N CYS A 108 -10.17 -5.19 6.23
CA CYS A 108 -10.69 -4.48 7.40
C CYS A 108 -11.45 -5.42 8.36
N TYR A 109 -12.26 -6.34 7.81
CA TYR A 109 -12.93 -7.38 8.60
C TYR A 109 -11.90 -8.22 9.39
N ALA A 110 -10.86 -8.71 8.71
CA ALA A 110 -9.81 -9.51 9.33
C ALA A 110 -9.05 -8.72 10.41
N ALA A 111 -8.73 -7.44 10.15
CA ALA A 111 -8.05 -6.58 11.10
C ALA A 111 -8.90 -6.32 12.36
N LEU A 112 -10.20 -6.06 12.21
CA LEU A 112 -11.11 -5.88 13.35
C LEU A 112 -11.27 -7.18 14.15
N ARG A 113 -11.38 -8.35 13.50
CA ARG A 113 -11.36 -9.65 14.20
C ARG A 113 -10.05 -9.89 14.95
N CYS A 114 -8.93 -9.49 14.35
CA CYS A 114 -7.61 -9.52 14.98
C CYS A 114 -7.51 -8.56 16.19
N ALA A 115 -8.20 -7.42 16.14
CA ALA A 115 -8.28 -6.45 17.23
C ALA A 115 -9.27 -6.85 18.36
N GLY A 116 -9.98 -7.98 18.22
CA GLY A 116 -10.83 -8.55 19.25
C GLY A 116 -12.34 -8.33 19.06
N PHE A 117 -12.78 -7.75 17.95
CA PHE A 117 -14.21 -7.66 17.63
C PHE A 117 -14.81 -9.05 17.40
N LYS A 118 -16.03 -9.27 17.88
CA LYS A 118 -16.77 -10.52 17.68
C LYS A 118 -17.50 -10.50 16.34
N PRO A 119 -17.76 -11.68 15.72
CA PRO A 119 -18.44 -11.75 14.42
C PRO A 119 -19.82 -11.07 14.39
N ASP A 120 -20.50 -11.02 15.54
CA ASP A 120 -21.85 -10.47 15.69
C ASP A 120 -21.86 -9.02 16.21
N ASP A 121 -20.69 -8.43 16.48
CA ASP A 121 -20.60 -6.99 16.71
C ASP A 121 -21.09 -6.23 15.48
N GLU A 122 -21.77 -5.11 15.72
CA GLU A 122 -22.54 -4.40 14.69
C GLU A 122 -21.73 -4.08 13.41
N PRO A 123 -20.50 -3.52 13.48
CA PRO A 123 -19.68 -3.26 12.30
C PRO A 123 -19.35 -4.51 11.50
N LEU A 124 -19.02 -5.62 12.18
CA LEU A 124 -18.67 -6.88 11.54
C LEU A 124 -19.89 -7.61 10.98
N ARG A 125 -21.04 -7.53 11.65
CA ARG A 125 -22.27 -8.12 11.13
C ARG A 125 -22.65 -7.51 9.78
N ARG A 126 -22.59 -6.17 9.63
CA ARG A 126 -22.85 -5.50 8.33
C ARG A 126 -21.81 -5.89 7.28
N ALA A 127 -20.53 -5.82 7.63
CA ALA A 127 -19.44 -6.18 6.73
C ALA A 127 -19.53 -7.64 6.25
N ARG A 128 -19.85 -8.58 7.14
CA ARG A 128 -20.08 -10.00 6.81
C ARG A 128 -21.22 -10.16 5.81
N THR A 129 -22.37 -9.53 6.07
CA THR A 129 -23.51 -9.57 5.15
C THR A 129 -23.10 -9.08 3.77
N TRP A 130 -22.47 -7.90 3.71
CA TRP A 130 -22.01 -7.30 2.47
C TRP A 130 -21.00 -8.21 1.73
N ILE A 131 -19.99 -8.75 2.44
CA ILE A 131 -18.99 -9.66 1.87
C ILE A 131 -19.67 -10.86 1.20
N LEU A 132 -20.62 -11.49 1.89
CA LEU A 132 -21.31 -12.68 1.38
C LEU A 132 -22.19 -12.36 0.17
N GLU A 133 -22.88 -11.22 0.17
CA GLU A 133 -23.69 -10.74 -0.96
C GLU A 133 -22.83 -10.43 -2.21
N HIS A 134 -21.58 -10.00 -2.01
CA HIS A 134 -20.65 -9.63 -3.08
C HIS A 134 -19.73 -10.78 -3.52
N GLY A 135 -20.12 -12.03 -3.25
CA GLY A 135 -19.44 -13.25 -3.72
C GLY A 135 -18.34 -13.77 -2.79
N GLY A 136 -18.22 -13.18 -1.60
CA GLY A 136 -17.34 -13.61 -0.53
C GLY A 136 -15.86 -13.71 -0.93
N LEU A 137 -15.16 -14.62 -0.26
CA LEU A 137 -13.71 -14.82 -0.46
C LEU A 137 -13.36 -15.41 -1.85
N SER A 138 -14.33 -15.68 -2.72
CA SER A 138 -14.06 -16.17 -4.07
C SER A 138 -13.60 -15.06 -5.04
N ARG A 139 -13.86 -13.79 -4.67
CA ARG A 139 -13.60 -12.59 -5.49
C ARG A 139 -12.34 -11.82 -5.10
N ILE A 140 -11.63 -12.23 -4.05
CA ILE A 140 -10.47 -11.48 -3.53
C ILE A 140 -9.24 -11.56 -4.45
N ARG A 141 -8.44 -10.49 -4.42
CA ARG A 141 -7.17 -10.32 -5.12
C ARG A 141 -6.06 -11.13 -4.47
N ASN A 142 -4.93 -11.25 -5.16
CA ASN A 142 -3.81 -12.06 -4.69
C ASN A 142 -3.17 -11.52 -3.40
N PHE A 143 -3.06 -10.20 -3.23
CA PHE A 143 -2.53 -9.60 -1.99
C PHE A 143 -3.37 -9.97 -0.77
N THR A 144 -4.70 -9.88 -0.85
CA THR A 144 -5.60 -10.31 0.23
C THR A 144 -5.43 -11.79 0.54
N LYS A 145 -5.24 -12.65 -0.47
CA LYS A 145 -4.94 -14.08 -0.23
C LYS A 145 -3.62 -14.29 0.52
N TYR A 146 -2.58 -13.51 0.21
CA TYR A 146 -1.32 -13.55 0.95
C TYR A 146 -1.52 -13.13 2.41
N TRP A 147 -2.22 -12.02 2.65
CA TRP A 147 -2.55 -11.55 3.99
C TRP A 147 -3.32 -12.57 4.80
N LEU A 148 -4.40 -13.13 4.23
CA LEU A 148 -5.15 -14.20 4.87
C LEU A 148 -4.30 -15.45 5.08
N ALA A 149 -3.35 -15.79 4.19
CA ALA A 149 -2.48 -16.94 4.37
C ALA A 149 -1.47 -16.76 5.51
N LEU A 150 -0.90 -15.56 5.64
CA LEU A 150 0.01 -15.20 6.73
C LEU A 150 -0.66 -15.38 8.11
N ILE A 151 -1.95 -15.07 8.22
CA ILE A 151 -2.73 -15.17 9.46
C ILE A 151 -3.53 -16.49 9.59
N GLY A 152 -3.29 -17.47 8.71
CA GLY A 152 -3.90 -18.81 8.79
C GLY A 152 -5.36 -18.92 8.33
N GLU A 153 -5.85 -17.90 7.63
CA GLU A 153 -7.23 -17.79 7.12
C GLU A 153 -7.38 -18.23 5.66
N TRP A 154 -6.25 -18.42 4.95
CA TRP A 154 -6.21 -18.92 3.58
C TRP A 154 -5.07 -19.91 3.39
N PRO A 155 -5.23 -21.01 2.62
CA PRO A 155 -4.14 -21.94 2.38
C PRO A 155 -3.11 -21.33 1.41
N TRP A 156 -1.82 -21.36 1.78
CA TRP A 156 -0.71 -20.95 0.92
C TRP A 156 -0.71 -21.63 -0.45
N ASP A 157 -1.17 -22.88 -0.52
CA ASP A 157 -1.31 -23.62 -1.78
C ASP A 157 -2.29 -23.00 -2.78
N SER A 158 -3.14 -22.08 -2.32
CA SER A 158 -4.10 -21.34 -3.14
C SER A 158 -3.72 -19.87 -3.28
N THR A 159 -2.45 -19.54 -3.08
CA THR A 159 -1.84 -18.25 -3.39
C THR A 159 -0.96 -18.40 -4.64
N PRO A 160 -0.78 -17.35 -5.46
CA PRO A 160 0.20 -17.41 -6.53
C PRO A 160 1.60 -17.68 -5.96
N ALA A 161 2.41 -18.46 -6.67
CA ALA A 161 3.79 -18.70 -6.27
C ALA A 161 4.73 -17.66 -6.89
N VAL A 162 5.57 -17.03 -6.07
CA VAL A 162 6.62 -16.11 -6.49
C VAL A 162 7.97 -16.65 -6.01
N PRO A 163 8.79 -17.26 -6.87
CA PRO A 163 10.05 -17.87 -6.44
C PRO A 163 11.11 -16.78 -6.14
N PRO A 164 11.87 -16.87 -5.03
CA PRO A 164 12.98 -15.96 -4.75
C PRO A 164 14.11 -16.09 -5.78
N GLU A 165 14.19 -17.22 -6.48
CA GLU A 165 15.18 -17.48 -7.54
C GLU A 165 15.08 -16.49 -8.72
N LEU A 166 14.02 -15.67 -8.81
CA LEU A 166 13.94 -14.52 -9.73
C LEU A 166 15.13 -13.56 -9.60
N ILE A 167 15.77 -13.49 -8.43
CA ILE A 167 16.95 -12.65 -8.19
C ILE A 167 18.18 -13.08 -9.03
N PHE A 168 18.24 -14.34 -9.46
CA PHE A 168 19.32 -14.85 -10.30
C PHE A 168 19.16 -14.55 -11.79
N LEU A 169 17.96 -14.15 -12.21
CA LEU A 169 17.70 -13.94 -13.63
C LEU A 169 18.65 -12.86 -14.18
N PRO A 170 19.29 -13.08 -15.33
CA PRO A 170 20.22 -12.11 -15.89
C PRO A 170 19.48 -10.86 -16.34
N ARG A 171 20.18 -9.73 -16.39
CA ARG A 171 19.57 -8.41 -16.67
C ARG A 171 18.83 -8.32 -18.00
N TRP A 172 19.21 -9.10 -19.00
CA TRP A 172 18.55 -9.12 -20.31
C TRP A 172 17.23 -9.92 -20.32
N PHE A 173 16.95 -10.72 -19.27
CA PHE A 173 15.77 -11.57 -19.22
C PHE A 173 14.54 -10.80 -18.72
N PRO A 174 13.37 -10.91 -19.38
CA PRO A 174 12.22 -10.02 -19.15
C PRO A 174 11.51 -10.18 -17.79
N LEU A 175 11.85 -11.19 -16.98
CA LEU A 175 11.35 -11.35 -15.60
C LEU A 175 12.40 -11.02 -14.53
N ASN A 176 13.56 -10.50 -14.94
CA ASN A 176 14.52 -9.97 -13.97
C ASN A 176 13.87 -8.82 -13.19
N ILE A 177 14.18 -8.75 -11.89
CA ILE A 177 13.55 -7.82 -10.94
C ILE A 177 13.67 -6.34 -11.35
N TYR A 178 14.71 -5.98 -12.11
CA TYR A 178 14.95 -4.61 -12.57
C TYR A 178 14.08 -4.18 -13.76
N TRP A 179 13.33 -5.12 -14.38
CA TRP A 179 12.31 -4.79 -15.38
C TRP A 179 10.96 -4.42 -14.76
N PHE A 180 10.75 -4.69 -13.47
CA PHE A 180 9.58 -4.22 -12.75
C PHE A 180 9.76 -2.76 -12.32
N ALA A 181 8.67 -1.99 -12.28
CA ALA A 181 8.62 -0.67 -11.66
C ALA A 181 9.14 -0.74 -10.22
N SER A 182 9.76 0.34 -9.72
CA SER A 182 10.42 0.37 -8.41
C SER A 182 9.53 -0.12 -7.27
N TRP A 183 8.29 0.37 -7.19
CA TRP A 183 7.31 -0.03 -6.19
C TRP A 183 6.99 -1.54 -6.24
N ALA A 184 6.83 -2.07 -7.45
CA ALA A 184 6.52 -3.48 -7.66
C ALA A 184 7.72 -4.37 -7.32
N ARG A 185 8.94 -3.95 -7.71
CA ARG A 185 10.19 -4.64 -7.40
C ARG A 185 10.40 -4.77 -5.89
N ALA A 186 10.30 -3.66 -5.17
CA ALA A 186 10.47 -3.63 -3.72
C ALA A 186 9.43 -4.50 -2.99
N THR A 187 8.25 -4.70 -3.60
CA THR A 187 7.18 -5.55 -3.05
C THR A 187 7.39 -7.03 -3.40
N ILE A 188 7.83 -7.34 -4.63
CA ILE A 188 8.03 -8.71 -5.12
C ILE A 188 9.11 -9.43 -4.33
N ILE A 189 10.21 -8.75 -3.98
CA ILE A 189 11.34 -9.36 -3.26
C ILE A 189 10.90 -9.96 -1.91
N PRO A 190 10.31 -9.21 -0.95
CA PRO A 190 9.87 -9.79 0.31
C PRO A 190 8.72 -10.80 0.13
N ILE A 191 7.79 -10.58 -0.81
CA ILE A 191 6.74 -11.57 -1.12
C ILE A 191 7.37 -12.87 -1.62
N SER A 192 8.45 -12.83 -2.39
CA SER A 192 9.11 -14.05 -2.88
C SER A 192 9.66 -14.91 -1.73
N ILE A 193 10.20 -14.27 -0.70
CA ILE A 193 10.65 -14.94 0.53
C ILE A 193 9.44 -15.56 1.24
N LEU A 194 8.37 -14.79 1.46
CA LEU A 194 7.17 -15.25 2.15
C LEU A 194 6.48 -16.39 1.36
N SER A 195 6.44 -16.32 0.03
CA SER A 195 5.88 -17.35 -0.86
C SER A 195 6.67 -18.66 -0.81
N ALA A 196 8.00 -18.57 -0.66
CA ALA A 196 8.87 -19.74 -0.51
C ALA A 196 8.81 -20.37 0.90
N LEU A 197 8.78 -19.55 1.95
CA LEU A 197 8.75 -20.03 3.34
C LEU A 197 7.36 -20.43 3.82
N ARG A 198 6.31 -19.83 3.24
CA ARG A 198 4.89 -20.04 3.58
C ARG A 198 4.62 -19.95 5.09
N PRO A 199 5.09 -18.91 5.79
CA PRO A 199 4.91 -18.81 7.23
C PRO A 199 3.43 -18.59 7.57
N VAL A 200 2.99 -19.14 8.70
CA VAL A 200 1.63 -18.97 9.20
C VAL A 200 1.68 -18.64 10.68
N ARG A 201 1.07 -17.51 11.07
CA ARG A 201 0.78 -17.17 12.46
C ARG A 201 -0.74 -17.05 12.63
N PRO A 202 -1.42 -18.16 12.96
CA PRO A 202 -2.88 -18.19 12.94
C PRO A 202 -3.46 -17.17 13.91
N LEU A 203 -4.59 -16.57 13.56
CA LEU A 203 -5.41 -15.85 14.52
C LEU A 203 -5.84 -16.80 15.67
N PRO A 204 -6.03 -16.29 16.90
CA PRO A 204 -6.62 -17.05 17.99
C PRO A 204 -7.97 -17.68 17.60
N PRO A 205 -8.37 -18.83 18.20
CA PRO A 205 -9.62 -19.51 17.87
C PRO A 205 -10.87 -18.61 17.86
N GLU A 206 -10.96 -17.68 18.80
CA GLU A 206 -12.06 -16.72 18.95
C GLU A 206 -12.06 -15.58 17.91
N SER A 207 -10.95 -15.40 17.19
CA SER A 207 -10.74 -14.37 16.17
C SER A 207 -10.71 -14.93 14.73
N ARG A 208 -10.89 -16.25 14.56
CA ARG A 208 -10.96 -16.88 13.23
C ARG A 208 -12.13 -16.31 12.40
N LEU A 209 -11.98 -16.34 11.08
CA LEU A 209 -12.97 -15.79 10.14
C LEU A 209 -13.95 -16.87 9.60
N ASP A 210 -14.33 -17.83 10.45
CA ASP A 210 -15.11 -19.02 10.05
C ASP A 210 -16.49 -18.63 9.47
N GLU A 211 -17.07 -17.55 9.95
CA GLU A 211 -18.32 -16.93 9.50
C GLU A 211 -18.28 -16.44 8.05
N LEU A 212 -17.10 -16.25 7.46
CA LEU A 212 -16.94 -15.95 6.03
C LEU A 212 -16.96 -17.22 5.15
N PHE A 213 -17.06 -18.40 5.77
CA PHE A 213 -17.19 -19.70 5.13
C PHE A 213 -18.52 -20.36 5.52
N PRO A 214 -19.68 -19.90 5.00
CA PRO A 214 -21.00 -20.37 5.44
C PRO A 214 -21.25 -21.87 5.23
N GLN A 215 -20.51 -22.51 4.31
CA GLN A 215 -20.56 -23.96 4.07
C GLN A 215 -19.42 -24.72 4.76
N GLY A 216 -18.63 -24.06 5.62
CA GLY A 216 -17.40 -24.56 6.20
C GLY A 216 -16.19 -24.43 5.28
N ARG A 217 -14.99 -24.30 5.87
CA ARG A 217 -13.72 -24.11 5.14
C ARG A 217 -13.42 -25.25 4.18
N GLN A 218 -13.69 -26.49 4.59
CA GLN A 218 -13.42 -27.70 3.82
C GLN A 218 -14.19 -27.76 2.49
N ASN A 219 -15.35 -27.10 2.43
CA ASN A 219 -16.19 -27.07 1.23
C ASN A 219 -15.87 -25.87 0.33
N PHE A 220 -15.01 -24.95 0.79
CA PHE A 220 -14.67 -23.76 0.05
C PHE A 220 -13.75 -24.09 -1.13
N LYS A 221 -14.21 -23.73 -2.33
CA LYS A 221 -13.44 -23.96 -3.56
C LYS A 221 -12.47 -22.80 -3.77
N HIS A 222 -11.23 -22.99 -3.35
CA HIS A 222 -10.14 -22.06 -3.63
C HIS A 222 -9.80 -22.06 -5.13
N LYS A 223 -10.56 -21.30 -5.92
CA LYS A 223 -10.32 -21.14 -7.35
C LYS A 223 -9.28 -20.05 -7.57
N ILE A 224 -8.25 -20.36 -8.36
CA ILE A 224 -7.48 -19.32 -9.05
C ILE A 224 -8.36 -18.86 -10.22
N ALA A 225 -8.65 -17.56 -10.27
CA ALA A 225 -9.52 -16.99 -11.30
C ALA A 225 -8.98 -17.34 -12.70
N LYS A 226 -9.79 -18.00 -13.53
CA LYS A 226 -9.45 -18.26 -14.93
C LYS A 226 -9.47 -16.92 -15.66
N ARG A 227 -8.28 -16.37 -15.97
CA ARG A 227 -8.17 -15.21 -16.89
C ARG A 227 -8.56 -15.64 -18.31
N GLY A 228 -9.04 -14.68 -19.09
CA GLY A 228 -9.71 -14.89 -20.40
C GLY A 228 -8.93 -15.71 -21.42
N ARG A 229 -9.58 -16.04 -22.54
CA ARG A 229 -8.99 -16.87 -23.62
C ARG A 229 -8.01 -16.02 -24.46
N GLY A 230 -6.78 -16.51 -24.66
CA GLY A 230 -5.76 -15.89 -25.51
C GLY A 230 -4.32 -16.32 -25.17
N LEU A 231 -3.37 -16.09 -26.08
CA LEU A 231 -1.97 -16.53 -25.92
C LEU A 231 -1.28 -15.93 -24.68
N GLY A 232 -1.49 -14.63 -24.41
CA GLY A 232 -0.95 -13.96 -23.22
C GLY A 232 -1.47 -14.53 -21.90
N PRO A 233 -2.79 -14.57 -21.67
CA PRO A 233 -3.36 -15.21 -20.48
C PRO A 233 -2.93 -16.68 -20.30
N THR A 234 -2.81 -17.45 -21.38
CA THR A 234 -2.32 -18.85 -21.32
C THR A 234 -0.86 -18.92 -20.88
N PHE A 235 0.02 -18.03 -21.36
CA PHE A 235 1.41 -17.95 -20.91
C PHE A 235 1.51 -17.69 -19.40
N PHE A 236 0.76 -16.72 -18.87
CA PHE A 236 0.77 -16.42 -17.44
C PHE A 236 0.21 -17.56 -16.58
N VAL A 237 -0.87 -18.21 -17.03
CA VAL A 237 -1.44 -19.38 -16.33
C VAL A 237 -0.46 -20.55 -16.33
N LEU A 238 0.26 -20.78 -17.43
CA LEU A 238 1.28 -21.82 -17.49
C LEU A 238 2.46 -21.49 -16.57
N GLY A 239 2.96 -20.26 -16.60
CA GLY A 239 4.01 -19.79 -15.70
C GLY A 239 3.63 -19.94 -14.23
N GLU A 240 2.41 -19.54 -13.85
CA GLU A 240 1.90 -19.73 -12.49
C GLU A 240 1.85 -21.20 -12.09
N ARG A 241 1.38 -22.10 -12.98
CA ARG A 241 1.35 -23.54 -12.72
C ARG A 241 2.74 -24.12 -12.55
N LEU A 242 3.70 -23.69 -13.37
CA LEU A 242 5.11 -24.10 -13.24
C LEU A 242 5.70 -23.61 -11.91
N CYS A 243 5.49 -22.35 -11.55
CA CYS A 243 5.94 -21.81 -10.26
C CYS A 243 5.28 -22.55 -9.09
N THR A 244 3.99 -22.85 -9.17
CA THR A 244 3.27 -23.61 -8.14
C THR A 244 3.82 -25.03 -8.01
N TYR A 245 4.04 -25.71 -9.14
CA TYR A 245 4.63 -27.05 -9.16
C TYR A 245 6.05 -27.04 -8.59
N TYR A 246 6.89 -26.09 -9.03
CA TYR A 246 8.23 -25.91 -8.51
C TYR A 246 8.22 -25.64 -7.01
N THR A 247 7.32 -24.79 -6.52
CA THR A 247 7.22 -24.49 -5.08
C THR A 247 6.82 -25.72 -4.26
N LYS A 248 5.97 -26.60 -4.80
CA LYS A 248 5.55 -27.87 -4.17
C LYS A 248 6.57 -29.01 -4.30
N SER A 249 7.55 -28.89 -5.20
CA SER A 249 8.65 -29.86 -5.31
C SER A 249 9.37 -29.98 -3.95
N PRO A 250 9.89 -31.14 -3.56
CA PRO A 250 10.80 -31.24 -2.42
C PRO A 250 12.23 -30.74 -2.75
N PHE A 251 12.51 -30.49 -4.04
CA PHE A 251 13.83 -30.10 -4.53
C PHE A 251 13.82 -28.69 -5.11
N HIS A 252 14.55 -27.78 -4.46
CA HIS A 252 14.71 -26.38 -4.87
C HIS A 252 16.20 -25.99 -4.85
N PRO A 253 16.93 -26.25 -5.93
CA PRO A 253 18.35 -25.94 -5.98
C PRO A 253 18.55 -24.43 -5.78
N LEU A 254 19.52 -24.06 -4.95
CA LEU A 254 19.91 -22.67 -4.66
C LEU A 254 18.84 -21.80 -3.98
N ARG A 255 17.71 -22.36 -3.51
CA ARG A 255 16.66 -21.59 -2.83
C ARG A 255 17.17 -20.83 -1.62
N GLU A 256 17.99 -21.48 -0.79
CA GLU A 256 18.56 -20.83 0.38
C GLU A 256 19.45 -19.65 -0.01
N THR A 257 20.28 -19.82 -1.06
CA THR A 257 21.10 -18.74 -1.61
C THR A 257 20.23 -17.61 -2.17
N ALA A 258 19.15 -17.92 -2.88
CA ALA A 258 18.21 -16.93 -3.40
C ALA A 258 17.57 -16.11 -2.26
N ILE A 259 17.11 -16.78 -1.20
CA ILE A 259 16.55 -16.14 -0.02
C ILE A 259 17.58 -15.22 0.64
N ARG A 260 18.83 -15.68 0.82
CA ARG A 260 19.91 -14.84 1.39
C ARG A 260 20.16 -13.58 0.56
N LEU A 261 20.19 -13.69 -0.77
CA LEU A 261 20.35 -12.54 -1.66
C LEU A 261 19.14 -11.60 -1.61
N CYS A 262 17.91 -12.13 -1.51
CA CYS A 262 16.72 -11.32 -1.33
C CYS A 262 16.75 -10.58 0.01
N VAL A 263 17.19 -11.22 1.10
CA VAL A 263 17.38 -10.58 2.41
C VAL A 263 18.42 -9.48 2.35
N GLU A 264 19.57 -9.74 1.73
CA GLU A 264 20.60 -8.73 1.52
C GLU A 264 20.09 -7.56 0.68
N TRP A 265 19.31 -7.84 -0.37
CA TRP A 265 18.65 -6.81 -1.17
C TRP A 265 17.72 -5.98 -0.29
N ILE A 266 16.84 -6.58 0.49
CA ILE A 266 15.94 -5.87 1.41
C ILE A 266 16.75 -4.96 2.35
N ILE A 267 17.75 -5.48 3.05
CA ILE A 267 18.53 -4.69 4.02
C ILE A 267 19.24 -3.51 3.36
N ARG A 268 19.79 -3.69 2.15
CA ARG A 268 20.47 -2.62 1.40
C ARG A 268 19.53 -1.53 0.88
N HIS A 269 18.23 -1.85 0.72
CA HIS A 269 17.22 -0.93 0.19
C HIS A 269 16.31 -0.36 1.28
N GLN A 270 16.68 -0.51 2.57
CA GLN A 270 15.96 0.16 3.65
C GLN A 270 16.24 1.67 3.59
N ASP A 271 15.18 2.46 3.58
CA ASP A 271 15.25 3.91 3.51
C ASP A 271 15.78 4.50 4.83
N TRP A 272 16.12 5.79 4.79
CA TRP A 272 16.70 6.50 5.92
C TRP A 272 15.76 6.58 7.13
N ASP A 273 14.45 6.57 6.90
CA ASP A 273 13.38 6.58 7.91
C ASP A 273 13.07 5.18 8.47
N GLY A 274 13.57 4.12 7.82
CA GLY A 274 13.35 2.72 8.18
C GLY A 274 12.32 2.00 7.34
N ALA A 275 11.54 2.70 6.50
CA ALA A 275 10.63 2.08 5.54
C ALA A 275 11.40 1.56 4.32
N TRP A 276 10.66 1.18 3.26
CA TRP A 276 11.23 0.70 2.01
C TRP A 276 10.51 1.33 0.82
N GLY A 277 11.27 1.91 -0.10
CA GLY A 277 10.77 2.48 -1.34
C GLY A 277 9.79 3.64 -1.17
N GLY A 278 9.74 4.27 0.01
CA GLY A 278 8.82 5.37 0.32
C GLY A 278 7.33 5.01 0.24
N ILE A 279 6.96 3.72 0.28
CA ILE A 279 5.55 3.27 0.24
C ILE A 279 5.27 2.11 1.21
N GLN A 280 4.02 1.97 1.65
CA GLN A 280 3.62 0.99 2.67
C GLN A 280 3.83 -0.49 2.26
N PRO A 281 3.48 -0.97 1.06
CA PRO A 281 3.50 -2.41 0.78
C PRO A 281 4.90 -3.06 0.93
N PRO A 282 5.96 -2.58 0.26
CA PRO A 282 7.30 -3.15 0.44
C PRO A 282 7.81 -2.98 1.87
N TRP A 283 7.44 -1.92 2.59
CA TRP A 283 7.81 -1.72 3.98
C TRP A 283 7.26 -2.85 4.86
N ILE A 284 5.95 -3.07 4.82
CA ILE A 284 5.31 -4.05 5.70
C ILE A 284 5.67 -5.49 5.31
N TYR A 285 5.73 -5.80 4.01
CA TYR A 285 6.20 -7.13 3.58
C TYR A 285 7.66 -7.39 3.95
N SER A 286 8.53 -6.39 3.91
CA SER A 286 9.94 -6.54 4.31
C SER A 286 10.09 -6.86 5.78
N LEU A 287 9.34 -6.19 6.66
CA LEU A 287 9.31 -6.52 8.09
C LEU A 287 8.93 -7.99 8.32
N MET A 288 7.85 -8.45 7.69
CA MET A 288 7.38 -9.82 7.81
C MET A 288 8.36 -10.84 7.21
N ALA A 289 8.96 -10.53 6.04
CA ALA A 289 9.92 -11.40 5.38
C ALA A 289 11.21 -11.56 6.20
N LEU A 290 11.76 -10.47 6.74
CA LEU A 290 12.93 -10.51 7.61
C LEU A 290 12.65 -11.30 8.89
N ASN A 291 11.47 -11.10 9.49
CA ASN A 291 11.08 -11.88 10.65
C ASN A 291 10.91 -13.38 10.34
N ALA A 292 10.35 -13.71 9.16
CA ALA A 292 10.16 -15.09 8.72
C ALA A 292 11.49 -15.84 8.49
N VAL A 293 12.57 -15.14 8.10
CA VAL A 293 13.92 -15.72 7.98
C VAL A 293 14.68 -15.73 9.33
N GLY A 294 14.05 -15.30 10.42
CA GLY A 294 14.57 -15.45 11.78
C GLY A 294 15.14 -14.18 12.42
N TYR A 295 14.98 -13.00 11.80
CA TYR A 295 15.40 -11.75 12.45
C TYR A 295 14.42 -11.40 13.57
N PRO A 296 14.89 -11.22 14.83
CA PRO A 296 14.00 -10.82 15.91
C PRO A 296 13.53 -9.37 15.70
N ILE A 297 12.37 -9.02 16.24
CA ILE A 297 11.84 -7.63 16.19
C ILE A 297 12.76 -6.62 16.90
N THR A 298 13.69 -7.10 17.72
CA THR A 298 14.73 -6.31 18.38
C THR A 298 15.97 -6.07 17.51
N HIS A 299 16.06 -6.70 16.34
CA HIS A 299 17.16 -6.46 15.40
C HIS A 299 17.07 -5.02 14.86
N PRO A 300 18.18 -4.26 14.73
CA PRO A 300 18.15 -2.85 14.35
C PRO A 300 17.35 -2.54 13.07
N VAL A 301 17.48 -3.38 12.03
CA VAL A 301 16.73 -3.23 10.77
C VAL A 301 15.21 -3.30 11.01
N LEU A 302 14.71 -4.25 11.81
CA LEU A 302 13.28 -4.35 12.11
C LEU A 302 12.84 -3.24 13.07
N GLN A 303 13.65 -2.92 14.09
CA GLN A 303 13.33 -1.83 15.02
C GLN A 303 13.14 -0.52 14.28
N LYS A 304 14.07 -0.19 13.38
CA LYS A 304 13.99 1.02 12.55
C LYS A 304 12.73 1.02 11.68
N GLY A 305 12.41 -0.10 11.04
CA GLY A 305 11.19 -0.21 10.24
C GLY A 305 9.90 -0.18 11.06
N LEU A 306 9.88 -0.69 12.29
CA LEU A 306 8.73 -0.57 13.19
C LEU A 306 8.58 0.87 13.70
N ASP A 307 9.70 1.56 13.93
CA ASP A 307 9.73 2.94 14.40
C ASP A 307 9.37 3.95 13.31
N ALA A 308 9.54 3.60 12.02
CA ALA A 308 9.17 4.45 10.87
C ALA A 308 7.76 5.07 11.00
N TRP A 309 6.79 4.32 11.52
CA TRP A 309 5.42 4.83 11.77
C TRP A 309 5.40 6.08 12.65
N ASN A 310 6.25 6.15 13.67
CA ASN A 310 6.25 7.20 14.68
C ASN A 310 6.76 8.55 14.14
N HIS A 311 7.26 8.57 12.91
CA HIS A 311 7.72 9.78 12.22
C HIS A 311 6.56 10.36 11.39
N HIS A 312 6.72 10.40 10.07
CA HIS A 312 5.88 11.17 9.16
C HIS A 312 4.77 10.33 8.49
N TRP A 313 4.81 9.00 8.66
CA TRP A 313 3.84 8.03 8.11
C TRP A 313 2.43 8.07 8.71
N SER A 314 2.26 8.74 9.86
CA SER A 314 0.98 8.76 10.57
C SER A 314 0.25 10.09 10.40
N TYR A 315 -1.07 10.03 10.20
CA TYR A 315 -1.92 11.21 10.19
C TYR A 315 -3.01 11.10 11.26
N LYS A 316 -3.14 12.11 12.12
CA LYS A 316 -4.13 12.11 13.21
C LYS A 316 -5.35 12.94 12.84
N ARG A 317 -6.55 12.37 13.01
CA ARG A 317 -7.83 13.08 12.88
C ARG A 317 -8.71 12.73 14.08
N GLY A 318 -8.78 13.63 15.06
CA GLY A 318 -9.38 13.34 16.35
C GLY A 318 -8.62 12.23 17.06
N GLU A 319 -9.34 11.20 17.54
CA GLU A 319 -8.75 10.02 18.17
C GLU A 319 -8.24 8.96 17.17
N ALA A 320 -8.56 9.11 15.88
CA ALA A 320 -8.15 8.17 14.84
C ALA A 320 -6.73 8.47 14.34
N ILE A 321 -5.98 7.40 14.07
CA ILE A 321 -4.62 7.43 13.53
C ILE A 321 -4.63 6.66 12.21
N TYR A 322 -4.41 7.37 11.11
CA TYR A 322 -4.36 6.84 9.75
C TYR A 322 -2.92 6.57 9.35
N LEU A 323 -2.73 5.58 8.49
CA LEU A 323 -1.47 5.25 7.85
C LEU A 323 -1.45 5.78 6.43
N GLN A 324 -0.48 6.62 6.12
CA GLN A 324 -0.31 7.08 4.75
C GLN A 324 0.28 5.96 3.89
N ALA A 325 -0.24 5.78 2.68
CA ALA A 325 0.30 4.78 1.74
C ALA A 325 1.68 5.16 1.20
N SER A 326 1.93 6.47 1.13
CA SER A 326 3.14 7.17 0.69
C SER A 326 3.04 8.59 1.25
N GLU A 327 3.98 9.46 0.90
CA GLU A 327 3.95 10.87 1.24
C GLU A 327 4.24 11.75 0.03
N SER A 328 3.85 13.02 0.11
CA SER A 328 3.93 13.97 -1.00
C SER A 328 4.66 15.29 -0.69
N PRO A 329 5.56 15.44 0.32
CA PRO A 329 6.01 16.78 0.72
C PRO A 329 6.83 17.52 -0.35
N VAL A 330 7.65 16.80 -1.13
CA VAL A 330 8.37 17.41 -2.27
C VAL A 330 7.41 17.80 -3.38
N TRP A 331 6.46 16.91 -3.70
CA TRP A 331 5.46 17.12 -4.75
C TRP A 331 4.56 18.32 -4.44
N ASP A 332 3.99 18.35 -3.23
CA ASP A 332 3.09 19.40 -2.76
C ASP A 332 3.82 20.75 -2.75
N THR A 333 5.05 20.78 -2.24
CA THR A 333 5.85 22.01 -2.16
C THR A 333 6.17 22.58 -3.55
N LEU A 334 6.55 21.73 -4.51
CA LEU A 334 6.85 22.17 -5.87
C LEU A 334 5.60 22.70 -6.61
N LEU A 335 4.45 22.06 -6.43
CA LEU A 335 3.18 22.53 -7.01
C LEU A 335 2.71 23.84 -6.38
N ILE A 336 2.85 23.99 -5.06
CA ILE A 336 2.51 25.23 -4.36
C ILE A 336 3.43 26.37 -4.80
N LEU A 337 4.73 26.13 -4.93
CA LEU A 337 5.68 27.14 -5.44
C LEU A 337 5.29 27.61 -6.84
N GLN A 338 4.86 26.71 -7.73
CA GLN A 338 4.37 27.08 -9.07
C GLN A 338 3.07 27.88 -8.97
N ALA A 339 2.11 27.46 -8.15
CA ALA A 339 0.85 28.18 -7.96
C ALA A 339 1.05 29.59 -7.40
N LEU A 340 1.99 29.78 -6.47
CA LEU A 340 2.36 31.08 -5.94
C LEU A 340 2.93 31.99 -7.03
N LEU A 341 3.82 31.47 -7.87
CA LEU A 341 4.35 32.21 -9.03
C LEU A 341 3.24 32.62 -10.01
N ASP A 342 2.30 31.72 -10.30
CA ASP A 342 1.14 32.03 -11.18
C ASP A 342 0.22 33.09 -10.58
N CYS A 343 0.19 33.22 -9.25
CA CYS A 343 -0.52 34.29 -8.54
C CYS A 343 0.27 35.62 -8.46
N GLY A 344 1.49 35.67 -9.01
CA GLY A 344 2.35 36.85 -8.99
C GLY A 344 3.12 37.06 -7.68
N GLU A 345 3.18 36.04 -6.80
CA GLU A 345 3.96 36.11 -5.57
C GLU A 345 5.47 35.98 -5.84
N THR A 346 6.26 36.69 -5.05
CA THR A 346 7.73 36.70 -5.07
C THR A 346 8.30 36.38 -3.69
N PHE A 347 9.63 36.32 -3.58
CA PHE A 347 10.29 36.15 -2.27
C PHE A 347 10.03 37.32 -1.31
N GLU A 348 9.68 38.49 -1.83
CA GLU A 348 9.38 39.70 -1.07
C GLU A 348 7.92 39.74 -0.60
N THR A 349 6.99 39.25 -1.42
CA THR A 349 5.54 39.27 -1.10
C THR A 349 5.10 38.03 -0.31
N PHE A 350 5.73 36.87 -0.55
CA PHE A 350 5.50 35.63 0.18
C PHE A 350 6.77 35.13 0.86
N SER A 351 6.95 35.52 2.13
CA SER A 351 8.16 35.22 2.91
C SER A 351 8.48 33.70 3.04
N GLY A 352 7.47 32.84 2.96
CA GLY A 352 7.63 31.39 3.03
C GLY A 352 8.32 30.77 1.81
N MET A 353 8.31 31.45 0.66
CA MET A 353 8.73 30.90 -0.62
C MET A 353 10.24 30.60 -0.64
N ARG A 354 11.05 31.45 0.00
CA ARG A 354 12.50 31.23 0.14
C ARG A 354 12.80 29.95 0.92
N LYS A 355 12.16 29.78 2.08
CA LYS A 355 12.34 28.58 2.93
C LYS A 355 11.94 27.30 2.19
N ALA A 356 10.85 27.34 1.43
CA ALA A 356 10.40 26.23 0.62
C ALA A 356 11.41 25.83 -0.45
N VAL A 357 11.98 26.80 -1.18
CA VAL A 357 13.02 26.55 -2.19
C VAL A 357 14.28 25.98 -1.53
N GLU A 358 14.75 26.57 -0.43
CA GLU A 358 15.90 26.07 0.33
C GLU A 358 15.66 24.62 0.81
N TRP A 359 14.46 24.33 1.31
CA TRP A 359 14.09 22.99 1.72
C TRP A 359 14.09 22.01 0.54
N VAL A 360 13.47 22.33 -0.61
CA VAL A 360 13.46 21.45 -1.79
C VAL A 360 14.88 21.17 -2.31
N LEU A 361 15.74 22.20 -2.35
CA LEU A 361 17.15 22.03 -2.73
C LEU A 361 17.88 21.09 -1.77
N SER A 362 17.57 21.15 -0.47
CA SER A 362 18.14 20.24 0.53
C SER A 362 17.70 18.78 0.36
N LYS A 363 16.63 18.51 -0.39
CA LYS A 363 16.12 17.14 -0.66
C LYS A 363 16.69 16.52 -1.93
N GLN A 364 17.55 17.21 -2.67
CA GLN A 364 18.17 16.65 -3.86
C GLN A 364 19.05 15.44 -3.52
N ILE A 365 18.88 14.36 -4.28
CA ILE A 365 19.55 13.07 -4.06
C ILE A 365 20.80 12.99 -4.95
N PHE A 366 21.96 12.89 -4.30
CA PHE A 366 23.27 12.78 -4.93
C PHE A 366 23.84 11.35 -4.95
N THR A 367 23.04 10.37 -4.55
CA THR A 367 23.44 8.95 -4.55
C THR A 367 22.72 8.19 -5.67
N PRO A 368 23.37 7.17 -6.26
CA PRO A 368 22.75 6.37 -7.31
C PRO A 368 21.68 5.46 -6.70
N GLY A 369 20.49 5.50 -7.29
CA GLY A 369 19.41 4.57 -6.99
C GLY A 369 19.34 3.44 -8.01
N ASP A 370 18.26 2.68 -7.89
CA ASP A 370 17.96 1.54 -8.75
C ASP A 370 17.77 1.89 -10.24
N TRP A 371 17.51 3.16 -10.55
CA TRP A 371 17.49 3.69 -11.92
C TRP A 371 18.86 3.57 -12.63
N SER A 372 19.95 3.58 -11.86
CA SER A 372 21.32 3.51 -12.40
C SER A 372 21.64 2.13 -13.00
N TYR A 373 20.80 1.12 -12.79
CA TYR A 373 20.96 -0.19 -13.42
C TYR A 373 20.70 -0.14 -14.93
N THR A 374 19.76 0.68 -15.38
CA THR A 374 19.36 0.81 -16.78
C THR A 374 19.95 2.07 -17.43
N VAL A 375 20.09 3.16 -16.65
CA VAL A 375 20.64 4.43 -17.14
C VAL A 375 22.08 4.57 -16.67
N LYS A 376 23.03 4.68 -17.62
CA LYS A 376 24.47 4.76 -17.33
C LYS A 376 25.03 6.13 -17.70
N GLY A 377 26.05 6.58 -16.97
CA GLY A 377 26.77 7.83 -17.26
C GLY A 377 25.98 9.11 -16.96
N VAL A 378 24.91 9.03 -16.17
CA VAL A 378 24.10 10.17 -15.75
C VAL A 378 24.43 10.48 -14.29
N GLU A 379 24.70 11.75 -13.98
CA GLU A 379 24.94 12.22 -12.61
C GLU A 379 23.66 12.18 -11.77
N CYS A 380 23.83 11.99 -10.47
CA CYS A 380 22.70 11.94 -9.54
C CYS A 380 22.22 13.36 -9.22
N GLY A 381 20.91 13.60 -9.29
CA GLY A 381 20.34 14.90 -8.94
C GLY A 381 18.81 14.92 -8.92
N GLY A 382 18.17 13.77 -8.69
CA GLY A 382 16.71 13.66 -8.55
C GLY A 382 16.23 14.09 -7.16
N TRP A 383 14.93 13.90 -6.90
CA TRP A 383 14.29 14.15 -5.60
C TRP A 383 13.50 12.93 -5.15
#